data_AF-A0A839RMN3-F1
#
_entry.id   AF-A0A839RMN3-F1
#
_cell.length_a   1.000
_cell.length_b   1.000
_cell.length_c   1.000
_cell.angle_alpha   90.00
_cell.angle_beta   90.00
_cell.angle_gamma   90.00
#
_symmetry.space_group_name_H-M   'P 1'
#
loop_
_entity.id
_entity.type
_entity.pdbx_description
1 polymer ?
#
loop_
_entity_poly.entity_id
_entity_poly.type
_entity_poly.pdbx_seq_one_letter_code
_entity_poly.pdbx_strand_id
1 'polypeptide(L)' 'MSNAQIGLLAGLLLAIAAILGGLGGFLLAVVFAAAATALGAHRDGSIDLGALLRGRIHG' A
#
# COMPACT_ATOMS: atom_id res chain seq x y z
N MET A 1 11.11 -4.93 -12.77
CA MET A 1 11.29 -3.47 -12.96
C MET A 1 12.60 -3.05 -12.33
N SER A 2 13.32 -2.09 -12.89
CA SER A 2 14.57 -1.60 -12.29
C SER A 2 14.30 -0.66 -11.11
N ASN A 3 15.25 -0.53 -10.18
CA ASN A 3 15.13 0.38 -9.03
C ASN A 3 14.90 1.85 -9.48
N ALA A 4 15.50 2.25 -10.60
CA ALA A 4 15.28 3.56 -11.19
C ALA A 4 13.82 3.75 -11.64
N GLN A 5 13.23 2.74 -12.29
CA GLN A 5 11.81 2.79 -12.68
C GLN A 5 10.87 2.82 -11.48
N ILE A 6 11.18 2.05 -10.42
CA ILE A 6 10.41 2.05 -9.18
C ILE A 6 10.46 3.43 -8.52
N GLY A 7 11.67 4.02 -8.41
CA GLY A 7 11.85 5.36 -7.85
C GLY A 7 11.13 6.44 -8.64
N LEU A 8 11.18 6.39 -9.97
CA LEU A 8 10.44 7.31 -10.85
C LEU A 8 8.93 7.26 -10.57
N LEU A 9 8.35 6.06 -10.55
CA LEU A 9 6.91 5.89 -10.34
C LEU A 9 6.50 6.30 -8.92
N ALA A 10 7.24 5.90 -7.89
CA ALA A 10 6.96 6.27 -6.52
C ALA A 10 7.02 7.79 -6.31
N GLY A 11 8.06 8.45 -6.83
CA GLY A 11 8.24 9.89 -6.73
C GLY A 11 7.17 10.68 -7.48
N LEU A 12 6.80 10.26 -8.69
CA LEU A 12 5.75 10.91 -9.47
C LEU A 12 4.39 10.83 -8.75
N LEU A 13 4.02 9.65 -8.24
CA LEU A 13 2.77 9.48 -7.49
C LEU A 13 2.75 10.33 -6.22
N LEU A 14 3.88 10.40 -5.51
CA LEU A 14 4.03 11.23 -4.32
C LEU A 14 3.84 12.72 -4.64
N ALA A 15 4.44 13.20 -5.74
CA ALA A 15 4.29 14.58 -6.19
C ALA A 15 2.83 14.92 -6.52
N ILE A 16 2.13 14.03 -7.24
CA ILE A 16 0.70 14.22 -7.57
C ILE A 16 -0.14 14.28 -6.30
N ALA A 17 0.06 13.37 -5.35
CA ALA A 17 -0.67 13.35 -4.08
C ALA A 17 -0.43 14.64 -3.27
N ALA A 18 0.80 15.13 -3.24
CA ALA A 18 1.17 16.38 -2.59
C ALA A 18 0.55 17.61 -3.27
N ILE A 19 0.49 17.65 -4.62
CA ILE A 19 -0.13 18.76 -5.35
C ILE A 19 -1.65 18.80 -5.15
N LEU A 20 -2.32 17.65 -5.23
CA LEU A 20 -3.79 17.60 -5.17
C LEU A 20 -4.35 17.81 -3.75
N GLY A 21 -3.60 17.47 -2.70
CA GLY A 21 -4.13 17.52 -1.33
C GLY A 21 -3.12 17.82 -0.23
N GLY A 22 -1.88 18.18 -0.56
CA GLY A 22 -0.83 18.42 0.42
C GLY A 22 -0.56 17.19 1.29
N LEU A 23 -0.33 17.42 2.59
CA LEU A 23 -0.11 16.34 3.55
C LEU A 23 -1.36 15.44 3.70
N GLY A 24 -2.57 16.01 3.66
CA GLY A 24 -3.81 15.25 3.78
C GLY A 24 -4.02 14.29 2.60
N GLY A 25 -3.80 14.78 1.38
CA GLY A 25 -3.84 13.97 0.16
C GLY A 25 -2.79 12.86 0.15
N PHE A 26 -1.58 13.15 0.62
CA PHE A 26 -0.53 12.15 0.78
C PHE A 26 -0.91 11.04 1.77
N LEU A 27 -1.40 11.39 2.98
CA LEU A 27 -1.81 10.40 3.98
C LEU A 27 -2.94 9.50 3.46
N LEU A 28 -3.92 10.09 2.77
CA LEU A 28 -4.99 9.35 2.12
C LEU A 28 -4.44 8.40 1.05
N ALA A 29 -3.50 8.86 0.21
CA ALA A 29 -2.85 8.01 -0.79
C ALA A 29 -2.12 6.82 -0.16
N VAL A 30 -1.43 7.01 0.97
CA VAL A 30 -0.77 5.93 1.72
C VAL A 30 -1.78 4.91 2.23
N VAL A 31 -2.91 5.35 2.79
CA VAL A 31 -3.99 4.46 3.25
C VAL A 31 -4.55 3.64 2.11
N PHE A 32 -4.86 4.27 0.97
CA PHE A 32 -5.35 3.56 -0.21
C PHE A 32 -4.33 2.58 -0.77
N ALA A 33 -3.05 2.96 -0.82
CA ALA A 33 -1.97 2.08 -1.27
C ALA A 33 -1.86 0.83 -0.38
N ALA A 34 -1.85 1.02 0.94
CA ALA A 34 -1.80 -0.09 1.90
C ALA A 34 -3.01 -1.03 1.76
N ALA A 35 -4.22 -0.47 1.62
CA ALA A 35 -5.44 -1.25 1.45
C ALA A 35 -5.44 -2.05 0.13
N ALA A 36 -5.04 -1.42 -0.98
CA ALA A 36 -4.95 -2.07 -2.28
C ALA A 36 -3.90 -3.19 -2.29
N THR A 37 -2.72 -2.96 -1.69
CA THR A 37 -1.67 -3.97 -1.55
C THR A 37 -2.15 -5.15 -0.70
N ALA A 38 -2.77 -4.90 0.45
CA ALA A 38 -3.30 -5.97 1.30
C ALA A 38 -4.37 -6.80 0.59
N LEU A 39 -5.27 -6.14 -0.15
CA LEU A 39 -6.33 -6.81 -0.89
C LEU A 39 -5.78 -7.64 -2.08
N GLY A 40 -4.76 -7.14 -2.76
CA GLY A 40 -4.05 -7.88 -3.82
C GLY A 40 -3.34 -9.10 -3.25
N ALA A 41 -2.56 -8.91 -2.18
CA ALA A 41 -1.82 -9.98 -1.52
C ALA A 41 -2.74 -11.10 -0.98
N HIS A 42 -3.94 -10.74 -0.53
CA HIS A 42 -4.96 -11.70 -0.12
C HIS A 42 -5.51 -12.51 -1.31
N ARG A 43 -5.79 -11.85 -2.43
CA ARG A 43 -6.26 -12.53 -3.66
C ARG A 43 -5.22 -13.46 -4.27
N ASP A 44 -3.95 -13.07 -4.18
CA ASP A 44 -2.82 -13.87 -4.65
C ASP A 44 -2.56 -15.10 -3.75
N GLY A 45 -3.31 -15.27 -2.65
CA GLY A 45 -3.14 -16.37 -1.69
C GLY A 45 -1.86 -16.30 -0.86
N SER A 46 -1.05 -15.25 -1.06
CA SER A 46 0.22 -15.04 -0.35
C SER A 46 0.01 -14.59 1.10
N ILE A 47 -1.09 -13.90 1.37
CA ILE A 47 -1.49 -13.45 2.70
C ILE A 47 -2.88 -14.01 2.99
N ASP A 48 -2.93 -15.12 3.74
CA ASP A 48 -4.16 -15.55 4.38
C ASP A 48 -4.42 -14.63 5.58
N LEU A 49 -5.14 -13.53 5.33
CA LEU A 49 -5.62 -12.60 6.36
C LEU A 49 -6.41 -13.35 7.46
N GLY A 50 -7.03 -14.49 7.15
CA GLY A 50 -7.71 -15.36 8.10
C GLY A 50 -6.74 -16.10 9.03
N ALA A 51 -5.61 -16.57 8.51
CA ALA A 51 -4.54 -17.20 9.31
C ALA A 51 -3.82 -16.16 10.20
N LEU A 52 -3.55 -14.97 9.67
CA LEU A 52 -2.94 -13.86 10.43
C LEU A 52 -3.83 -13.36 11.57
N LEU A 53 -5.14 -13.31 11.36
CA LEU A 53 -6.09 -12.95 12.41
C LEU A 53 -6.24 -14.05 13.47
N ARG A 54 -6.15 -15.33 13.05
CA ARG A 54 -6.25 -16.50 13.95
C ARG A 54 -5.00 -16.73 14.81
N GLY A 55 -3.82 -16.35 14.31
CA GLY A 55 -2.58 -16.38 15.11
C GLY A 55 -2.54 -15.35 16.24
N ARG A 56 -3.27 -14.24 16.11
CA ARG A 56 -3.32 -13.17 17.12
C ARG A 56 -4.19 -13.50 18.34
N ILE A 57 -5.17 -14.39 18.20
CA ILE A 57 -6.11 -14.79 19.27
C ILE A 57 -5.62 -16.00 20.08
N HIS A 58 -4.47 -16.60 19.72
CA HIS A 58 -3.83 -17.69 20.47
C HIS A 58 -2.50 -17.26 21.14
N GLY A 59 -2.26 -15.95 21.26
CA GLY A 59 -1.11 -15.37 21.97
C GLY A 59 -1.54 -14.71 23.27
#